data_AF-A0A4P5XKJ2-F1
#
_entry.id   AF-A0A4P5XKJ2-F1
#
_cell.length_a   1.000
_cell.length_b   1.000
_cell.length_c   1.000
_cell.angle_alpha   90.00
_cell.angle_beta   90.00
_cell.angle_gamma   90.00
#
_symmetry.space_group_name_H-M   'P 1'
#
loop_
_entity.id
_entity.type
_entity.pdbx_description
1 polymer ?
#
loop_
_entity_poly.entity_id
_entity_poly.type
_entity_poly.pdbx_seq_one_letter_code
_entity_poly.pdbx_strand_id
1 'polypeptide(L)'
;MQQVLDRRGALELAVARHESASEDGVDIIWRSQLIALHDEFIEVESPQALGRTVQLKEGARLIAAFVIGQNRFAFQTTIVPGPQKASHTLSLFLSRPESIDRCHRLNDRFD
;
A
#
# COMPACT_ATOMS: atom_id res chain seq x y z
N MET A 1 5.39 -10.12 -5.35
CA MET A 1 5.97 -8.81 -4.95
C MET A 1 7.46 -8.67 -5.27
N GLN A 2 8.28 -9.74 -5.24
CA GLN A 2 9.71 -9.66 -5.59
C GLN A 2 9.97 -8.94 -6.93
N GLN A 3 9.23 -9.28 -7.99
CA GLN A 3 9.36 -8.61 -9.29
C GLN A 3 9.08 -7.09 -9.25
N VAL A 4 8.24 -6.62 -8.32
CA VAL A 4 7.99 -5.19 -8.11
C VAL A 4 9.23 -4.55 -7.51
N LEU A 5 9.83 -5.19 -6.50
CA LEU A 5 11.06 -4.72 -5.85
C LEU A 5 12.23 -4.68 -6.83
N ASP A 6 12.45 -5.76 -7.59
CA ASP A 6 13.56 -5.85 -8.57
C ASP A 6 13.50 -4.74 -9.62
N ARG A 7 12.30 -4.22 -9.91
CA ARG A 7 12.05 -3.12 -10.85
C ARG A 7 12.00 -1.75 -10.18
N ARG A 8 12.31 -1.65 -8.89
CA ARG A 8 12.11 -0.43 -8.07
C ARG A 8 10.69 0.15 -8.23
N GLY A 9 9.72 -0.76 -8.30
CA GLY A 9 8.31 -0.44 -8.43
C GLY A 9 7.73 0.15 -7.14
N ALA A 10 6.44 0.43 -7.17
CA ALA A 10 5.73 1.06 -6.07
C ALA A 10 4.43 0.31 -5.76
N LEU A 11 3.94 0.51 -4.54
CA LEU A 11 2.60 0.16 -4.13
C LEU A 11 1.72 1.42 -4.16
N GLU A 12 0.50 1.26 -4.64
CA GLU A 12 -0.59 2.23 -4.46
C GLU A 12 -1.24 1.94 -3.11
N LEU A 13 -1.19 2.88 -2.18
CA LEU A 13 -1.70 2.74 -0.82
C LEU A 13 -2.91 3.64 -0.60
N ALA A 14 -3.99 3.07 -0.10
CA ALA A 14 -5.17 3.79 0.36
C ALA A 14 -5.48 3.39 1.80
N VAL A 15 -6.00 4.34 2.60
CA VAL A 15 -6.57 4.00 3.91
C VAL A 15 -7.84 3.18 3.69
N ALA A 16 -7.96 2.04 4.34
CA ALA A 16 -9.16 1.23 4.26
C ALA A 16 -10.33 2.02 4.86
N ARG A 17 -11.44 2.12 4.12
CA ARG A 17 -12.65 2.77 4.61
C ARG A 17 -13.17 2.04 5.85
N HIS A 18 -13.62 2.82 6.84
CA HIS A 18 -14.40 2.26 7.94
C HIS A 18 -15.75 1.77 7.39
N GLU A 19 -16.32 0.72 7.97
CA GLU A 19 -17.63 0.17 7.54
C GLU A 19 -18.78 1.20 7.61
N SER A 20 -18.57 2.27 8.38
CA SER A 20 -19.53 3.36 8.61
C SER A 20 -19.26 4.59 7.74
N ALA A 21 -18.23 4.54 6.87
CA ALA A 21 -17.88 5.67 6.02
C ALA A 21 -18.95 5.86 4.93
N SER A 22 -19.34 7.11 4.69
CA SER A 22 -20.25 7.49 3.62
C SER A 22 -19.68 7.12 2.25
N GLU A 23 -20.54 6.64 1.34
CA GLU A 23 -20.16 6.24 -0.01
C GLU A 23 -19.56 7.41 -0.82
N ASP A 24 -20.01 8.64 -0.55
CA ASP A 24 -19.56 9.89 -1.20
C ASP A 24 -18.14 10.37 -0.79
N GLY A 25 -17.42 9.59 0.02
CA GLY A 25 -16.05 9.91 0.40
C GLY A 25 -15.06 9.81 -0.77
N VAL A 26 -14.07 10.70 -0.80
CA VAL A 26 -12.93 10.62 -1.73
C VAL A 26 -11.79 9.83 -1.07
N ASP A 27 -11.32 8.79 -1.74
CA ASP A 27 -10.12 8.07 -1.31
C ASP A 27 -8.86 8.79 -1.78
N ILE A 28 -7.90 8.95 -0.87
CA ILE A 28 -6.57 9.42 -1.22
C ILE A 28 -5.70 8.18 -1.46
N ILE A 29 -5.05 8.14 -2.62
CA ILE A 29 -4.12 7.09 -2.99
C ILE A 29 -2.72 7.69 -3.06
N TRP A 30 -1.78 7.09 -2.35
CA TRP A 30 -0.37 7.42 -2.44
C TRP A 30 0.39 6.34 -3.19
N ARG A 31 1.32 6.77 -4.04
CA ARG A 31 2.26 5.86 -4.69
C ARG A 31 3.55 5.82 -3.88
N SER A 32 3.72 4.79 -3.06
CA SER A 32 4.88 4.59 -2.20
C SER A 32 5.83 3.59 -2.82
N GLN A 33 7.08 3.99 -3.06
CA GLN A 33 8.08 3.09 -3.63
C GLN A 33 8.34 1.89 -2.70
N LEU A 34 8.41 0.69 -3.26
CA LEU A 34 8.79 -0.50 -2.51
C LEU A 34 10.30 -0.49 -2.28
N ILE A 35 10.71 -0.45 -1.02
CA ILE A 35 12.12 -0.34 -0.60
C ILE A 35 12.70 -1.72 -0.34
N ALA A 36 12.00 -2.55 0.44
CA ALA A 36 12.47 -3.86 0.81
C ALA A 36 11.32 -4.82 1.18
N LEU A 37 11.60 -6.11 1.04
CA LEU A 37 10.76 -7.20 1.51
C LEU A 37 11.51 -7.93 2.61
N HIS A 38 10.98 -7.87 3.82
CA HIS A 38 11.52 -8.60 4.97
C HIS A 38 10.61 -9.78 5.30
N ASP A 39 11.09 -10.68 6.15
CA ASP A 39 10.33 -11.87 6.53
C ASP A 39 9.06 -11.52 7.31
N GLU A 40 9.09 -10.46 8.12
CA GLU A 40 7.96 -10.06 8.97
C GLU A 40 7.17 -8.86 8.44
N PHE A 41 7.78 -8.01 7.61
CA PHE A 41 7.18 -6.77 7.13
C PHE A 41 7.63 -6.37 5.73
N ILE A 42 6.90 -5.45 5.15
CA ILE A 42 7.19 -4.81 3.87
C ILE A 42 7.60 -3.37 4.18
N GLU A 43 8.69 -2.91 3.60
CA GLU A 43 9.16 -1.54 3.76
C GLU A 43 8.90 -0.75 2.48
N VAL A 44 8.22 0.39 2.63
CA VAL A 44 7.92 1.30 1.53
C VAL A 44 8.28 2.73 1.90
N GLU A 45 8.37 3.62 0.92
CA GLU A 45 8.53 5.04 1.17
C GLU A 45 7.28 5.62 1.87
N SER A 46 7.48 6.41 2.91
CA SER A 46 6.41 7.12 3.61
C SER A 46 5.65 8.02 2.64
N PRO A 47 4.31 8.02 2.68
CA PRO A 47 3.52 8.88 1.81
C PRO A 47 3.87 10.36 1.97
N GLN A 48 3.92 11.09 0.86
CA GLN A 48 4.19 12.53 0.85
C GLN A 48 2.98 13.30 0.31
N ALA A 49 2.69 14.45 0.90
CA ALA A 49 1.69 15.40 0.42
C ALA A 49 2.22 16.82 0.58
N LEU A 50 2.19 17.61 -0.50
CA LEU A 50 2.64 19.02 -0.50
C LEU A 50 4.06 19.20 0.10
N GLY A 51 4.98 18.29 -0.23
CA GLY A 51 6.37 18.31 0.25
C GLY A 51 6.55 17.92 1.72
N ARG A 52 5.53 17.37 2.37
CA ARG A 52 5.58 16.90 3.76
C ARG A 52 5.21 15.43 3.85
N THR A 53 5.88 14.74 4.77
CA THR A 53 5.55 13.35 5.07
C THR A 53 4.21 13.27 5.78
N VAL A 54 3.30 12.45 5.26
CA VAL A 54 2.00 12.18 5.87
C VAL A 54 2.22 11.18 7.01
N GLN A 55 1.89 11.58 8.22
CA GLN A 55 1.98 10.76 9.42
C GLN A 55 0.74 9.86 9.49
N LEU A 56 0.85 8.63 8.99
CA LEU A 56 -0.16 7.60 9.20
C LEU A 56 0.14 6.84 10.49
N LYS A 57 -0.90 6.55 11.27
CA LYS A 57 -0.74 5.90 12.58
C LYS A 57 -0.49 4.41 12.45
N GLU A 58 0.36 3.87 13.32
CA GLU A 58 0.45 2.43 13.55
C GLU A 58 -0.94 1.84 13.83
N GLY A 59 -1.20 0.64 13.33
CA GLY A 59 -2.49 -0.02 13.39
C GLY A 59 -3.51 0.47 12.34
N ALA A 60 -3.21 1.50 11.55
CA ALA A 60 -4.10 1.89 10.45
C ALA A 60 -4.13 0.79 9.38
N ARG A 61 -5.35 0.39 8.99
CA ARG A 61 -5.59 -0.57 7.92
C ARG A 61 -5.49 0.13 6.57
N LEU A 62 -4.77 -0.50 5.65
CA LEU A 62 -4.55 -0.01 4.29
C LEU A 62 -4.95 -1.08 3.28
N ILE A 63 -5.36 -0.61 2.11
CA ILE A 63 -5.38 -1.41 0.89
C ILE A 63 -4.12 -1.06 0.11
N ALA A 64 -3.32 -2.07 -0.23
CA ALA A 64 -2.18 -1.93 -1.11
C ALA A 64 -2.48 -2.57 -2.46
N ALA A 65 -2.22 -1.86 -3.54
CA ALA A 65 -2.38 -2.34 -4.90
C ALA A 65 -1.09 -2.17 -5.70
N PHE A 66 -0.87 -3.05 -6.67
CA PHE A 66 0.29 -2.98 -7.57
C PHE A 66 0.01 -3.71 -8.89
N VAL A 67 0.88 -3.50 -9.87
CA VAL A 67 0.74 -4.09 -11.20
C VAL A 67 1.99 -4.91 -11.57
N ILE A 68 1.77 -6.10 -12.14
CA ILE A 68 2.82 -6.90 -12.80
C ILE A 68 2.34 -7.22 -14.22
N GLY A 69 2.99 -6.62 -15.22
CA GLY A 69 2.54 -6.71 -16.61
C GLY A 69 1.18 -6.05 -16.77
N GLN A 70 0.18 -6.82 -17.24
CA GLN A 70 -1.21 -6.35 -17.37
C GLN A 70 -2.09 -6.71 -16.16
N ASN A 71 -1.56 -7.43 -15.18
CA ASN A 71 -2.33 -7.91 -14.04
C ASN A 71 -2.23 -6.93 -12.89
N ARG A 72 -3.39 -6.53 -12.36
CA ARG A 72 -3.50 -5.76 -11.12
C ARG A 72 -3.70 -6.71 -9.95
N PHE A 73 -3.02 -6.42 -8.85
CA PHE A 73 -3.13 -7.16 -7.61
C PHE A 73 -3.44 -6.19 -6.48
N ALA A 74 -4.17 -6.67 -5.48
CA ALA A 74 -4.45 -5.92 -4.26
C ALA A 74 -4.36 -6.84 -3.04
N PHE A 75 -4.07 -6.26 -1.89
CA PHE A 75 -4.12 -6.94 -0.60
C PHE A 75 -4.41 -5.96 0.54
N GLN A 76 -4.96 -6.49 1.63
CA GLN A 76 -5.10 -5.75 2.88
C GLN A 76 -3.81 -5.83 3.69
N THR A 77 -3.48 -4.74 4.37
CA THR A 77 -2.33 -4.67 5.26
C THR A 77 -2.58 -3.69 6.39
N THR A 78 -1.77 -3.73 7.43
CA THR A 78 -1.78 -2.78 8.54
C THR A 78 -0.41 -2.13 8.67
N ILE A 79 -0.37 -0.88 9.13
CA ILE A 79 0.89 -0.22 9.49
C ILE A 79 1.41 -0.84 10.79
N VAL A 80 2.65 -1.31 10.76
CA VAL A 80 3.35 -1.91 11.91
C VAL A 80 4.49 -1.01 12.38
N PRO A 81 4.95 -1.16 13.64
CA PRO A 81 6.13 -0.44 14.10
C PRO A 81 7.36 -0.74 13.22
N GLY A 82 8.15 0.28 12.93
CA GLY A 82 9.44 0.09 12.29
C GLY A 82 10.48 -0.54 13.23
N PRO A 83 11.56 -1.13 12.70
CA PRO A 83 12.64 -1.62 13.53
C PRO A 83 13.26 -0.46 14.34
N GLN A 84 13.63 -0.70 15.61
CA GLN A 84 14.08 0.34 16.55
C GLN A 84 15.27 1.21 16.07
N LYS A 85 16.02 0.76 15.05
CA LYS A 85 17.14 1.49 14.44
C LYS A 85 16.79 2.25 13.15
N ALA A 86 15.53 2.24 12.70
CA ALA A 86 15.10 2.98 11.53
C ALA A 86 15.12 4.49 11.84
N SER A 87 16.28 5.11 11.64
CA SER A 87 16.50 6.55 11.82
C SER A 87 15.84 7.42 10.74
N HIS A 88 15.18 6.82 9.74
CA HIS A 88 14.65 7.53 8.59
C HIS A 88 13.13 7.68 8.71
N THR A 89 12.66 8.92 8.89
CA THR A 89 11.24 9.34 8.82
C THR A 89 10.57 9.10 7.47
N LEU A 90 11.32 8.58 6.49
CA LEU A 90 10.91 8.38 5.11
C LEU A 90 10.49 6.94 4.79
N SER A 91 10.49 6.03 5.77
CA SER A 91 9.99 4.66 5.58
C SER A 91 8.69 4.43 6.35
N LEU A 92 7.78 3.70 5.71
CA LEU A 92 6.57 3.14 6.29
C LEU A 92 6.65 1.61 6.26
N PHE A 93 6.28 0.97 7.36
CA PHE A 93 6.36 -0.47 7.53
C PHE A 93 4.96 -1.08 7.55
N LEU A 94 4.76 -2.09 6.71
CA LEU A 94 3.48 -2.74 6.51
C LEU A 94 3.59 -4.21 6.91
N SER A 95 2.58 -4.73 7.61
CA SER A 95 2.46 -6.18 7.84
C SER A 95 2.47 -6.94 6.51
N ARG A 96 2.97 -8.17 6.49
CA ARG A 96 2.78 -9.01 5.30
C ARG A 96 1.30 -9.34 5.09
N PRO A 97 0.84 -9.39 3.83
CA PRO A 97 -0.52 -9.86 3.55
C PRO A 97 -0.65 -11.36 3.81
N GLU A 98 -1.81 -11.76 4.31
CA GLU A 98 -2.22 -13.17 4.38
C GLU A 98 -2.59 -13.72 3.00
N SER A 99 -3.21 -12.88 2.16
CA SER A 99 -3.58 -13.21 0.79
C SER A 99 -3.34 -12.03 -0.16
N ILE A 100 -3.11 -12.33 -1.43
CA ILE A 100 -3.01 -11.34 -2.49
C ILE A 100 -4.02 -11.71 -3.57
N ASP A 101 -4.96 -10.82 -3.84
CA ASP A 101 -5.99 -11.01 -4.84
C ASP A 101 -5.54 -10.44 -6.18
N ARG A 102 -5.72 -11.22 -7.25
CA ARG A 102 -5.66 -10.67 -8.60
C ARG A 102 -6.97 -9.97 -8.89
N CYS A 103 -6.93 -8.67 -9.17
CA CYS A 103 -8.12 -7.92 -9.53
C CYS A 103 -8.57 -8.32 -10.94
N HIS A 104 -9.82 -8.74 -11.06
CA HIS A 104 -10.45 -8.95 -12.35
C HIS A 104 -11.00 -7.61 -12.85
N ARG A 105 -10.71 -7.31 -14.12
CA ARG A 105 -11.31 -6.15 -14.77
C ARG A 105 -12.78 -6.49 -15.03
N LEU A 106 -13.70 -5.78 -14.38
CA LEU A 106 -15.11 -5.84 -14.74
C LEU A 106 -15.22 -5.31 -16.17
N ASN A 107 -15.47 -6.23 -17.10
CA ASN A 107 -15.62 -5.93 -18.50
C ASN A 107 -17.11 -5.68 -18.76
N ASP A 108 -17.68 -4.65 -18.14
CA ASP A 108 -19.03 -4.19 -18.50
C ASP A 108 -18.94 -3.63 -19.92
N ARG A 109 -19.25 -4.50 -20.88
CA ARG A 109 -19.71 -4.09 -22.20
C ARG A 109 -21.10 -3.53 -21.95
N PHE A 110 -21.22 -2.20 -22.01
CA PHE A 110 -22.50 -1.59 -22.30
C PHE A 110 -22.79 -1.94 -23.77
N ASP A 111 -23.63 -2.96 -23.99
CA ASP A 111 -24.34 -3.20 -25.26
C ASP A 111 -25.44 -2.13 -25.44
#